data_AF-A0A2V5QHS9-F1
#
_entry.id   AF-A0A2V5QHS9-F1
#
_cell.length_a   1.000
_cell.length_b   1.000
_cell.length_c   1.000
_cell.angle_alpha   90.00
_cell.angle_beta   90.00
_cell.angle_gamma   90.00
#
_symmetry.space_group_name_H-M   'P 1'
#
loop_
_entity.id
_entity.type
_entity.pdbx_description
1 polymer ?
#
loop_
_entity_poly.entity_id
_entity_poly.type
_entity_poly.pdbx_seq_one_letter_code
_entity_poly.pdbx_strand_id
1 'polypeptide(L)'
;LNEDLAEAIALAHDLGHAPFGHSGEEMLAECMRDHGGFHHNRQSLRVVELLETPYPNFPGLNLTFEVREGLRKHEPAFKTQDGETYHCTSLEAQVADLADEITYYSHDLDDAVDFEILSPAQLEENEVWRKSHRAVLARYGGGQDPELHKLIIRDIIDHEVHDLVTTSAKSIAEAGVQSADDVRRQPAPLIRYSDELTEVNRALRKFLYENVYYHPRVSKVNRRACEMLRRVFEAYLVDPERLGDGATRRIEKEGLHRTVCDYVAGMTDRYLMEEYERIAG
;
A
#
# COMPACT_ATOMS: atom_id res chain seq x y z
N LEU A 1 13.01 16.07 9.95
CA LEU A 1 11.69 15.42 9.88
C LEU A 1 11.36 14.88 11.27
N ASN A 2 10.07 14.70 11.56
CA ASN A 2 9.60 14.05 12.77
C ASN A 2 9.52 12.53 12.53
N GLU A 3 10.38 11.78 13.23
CA GLU A 3 10.49 10.33 13.10
C GLU A 3 9.22 9.62 13.58
N ASP A 4 8.67 10.01 14.74
CA ASP A 4 7.45 9.42 15.31
C ASP A 4 6.25 9.59 14.36
N LEU A 5 6.14 10.74 13.69
CA LEU A 5 5.08 10.98 12.71
C LEU A 5 5.24 10.10 11.47
N ALA A 6 6.45 10.00 10.93
CA ALA A 6 6.73 9.14 9.78
C ALA A 6 6.47 7.67 10.10
N GLU A 7 6.91 7.19 11.28
CA GLU A 7 6.67 5.83 11.76
C GLU A 7 5.19 5.56 11.96
N ALA A 8 4.45 6.46 12.61
CA ALA A 8 3.01 6.32 12.82
C ALA A 8 2.24 6.23 11.49
N ILE A 9 2.63 7.02 10.49
CA ILE A 9 2.03 6.94 9.14
C ILE A 9 2.40 5.61 8.47
N ALA A 10 3.68 5.20 8.52
CA ALA A 10 4.13 3.95 7.95
C ALA A 10 3.45 2.73 8.58
N LEU A 11 3.14 2.74 9.88
CA LEU A 11 2.40 1.67 10.54
C LEU A 11 0.91 1.66 10.17
N ALA A 12 0.32 2.82 9.88
CA ALA A 12 -1.12 2.96 9.67
C ALA A 12 -1.56 2.95 8.20
N HIS A 13 -0.66 3.15 7.25
CA HIS A 13 -1.02 3.30 5.83
C HIS A 13 -1.76 2.09 5.25
N ASP A 14 -1.44 0.89 5.74
CA ASP A 14 -1.92 -0.37 5.18
C ASP A 14 -3.11 -1.00 5.93
N LEU A 15 -3.65 -0.32 6.94
CA LEU A 15 -4.74 -0.86 7.77
C LEU A 15 -6.03 -1.17 6.99
N GLY A 16 -6.19 -0.59 5.80
CA GLY A 16 -7.36 -0.71 4.95
C GLY A 16 -7.26 -1.78 3.86
N HIS A 17 -6.18 -2.57 3.80
CA HIS A 17 -6.06 -3.62 2.80
C HIS A 17 -7.14 -4.68 2.95
N ALA A 18 -7.74 -5.04 1.81
CA ALA A 18 -8.69 -6.13 1.74
C ALA A 18 -7.96 -7.49 1.89
N PRO A 19 -8.69 -8.55 2.28
CA PRO A 19 -8.19 -9.92 2.18
C PRO A 19 -7.64 -10.22 0.79
N PHE A 20 -6.53 -10.95 0.69
CA PHE A 20 -5.83 -11.27 -0.55
C PHE A 20 -5.17 -10.07 -1.27
N GLY A 21 -4.89 -8.98 -0.55
CA GLY A 21 -4.14 -7.84 -1.06
C GLY A 21 -4.81 -7.16 -2.26
N HIS A 22 -4.01 -6.80 -3.26
CA HIS A 22 -4.48 -6.05 -4.45
C HIS A 22 -5.61 -6.75 -5.20
N SER A 23 -5.58 -8.07 -5.32
CA SER A 23 -6.66 -8.80 -6.01
C SER A 23 -7.98 -8.74 -5.23
N GLY A 24 -7.92 -8.72 -3.90
CA GLY A 24 -9.10 -8.51 -3.07
C GLY A 24 -9.65 -7.09 -3.18
N GLU A 25 -8.76 -6.10 -3.23
CA GLU A 25 -9.13 -4.71 -3.46
C GLU A 25 -9.86 -4.52 -4.80
N GLU A 26 -9.32 -5.06 -5.90
CA GLU A 26 -9.98 -5.01 -7.21
C GLU A 26 -11.37 -5.65 -7.18
N MET A 27 -11.50 -6.78 -6.48
CA MET A 27 -12.77 -7.49 -6.33
C MET A 27 -13.79 -6.68 -5.52
N LEU A 28 -13.39 -6.08 -4.40
CA LEU A 28 -14.26 -5.19 -3.61
C LEU A 28 -14.61 -3.92 -4.39
N ALA A 29 -13.66 -3.35 -5.14
CA ALA A 29 -13.91 -2.19 -5.99
C ALA A 29 -14.95 -2.49 -7.07
N GLU A 30 -14.92 -3.70 -7.65
CA GLU A 30 -15.96 -4.18 -8.56
C GLU A 30 -17.31 -4.35 -7.85
N CYS A 31 -17.34 -5.01 -6.68
CA CYS A 31 -18.57 -5.18 -5.90
C CYS A 31 -19.20 -3.85 -5.48
N MET A 32 -18.36 -2.82 -5.29
CA MET A 32 -18.76 -1.48 -4.86
C MET A 32 -18.89 -0.48 -6.02
N ARG A 33 -18.81 -0.91 -7.29
CA ARG A 33 -18.79 -0.03 -8.47
C ARG A 33 -19.94 0.98 -8.47
N ASP A 34 -21.15 0.53 -8.14
CA ASP A 34 -22.37 1.35 -8.09
C ASP A 34 -22.69 1.89 -6.68
N HIS A 35 -21.76 1.70 -5.73
CA HIS A 35 -21.91 1.99 -4.30
C HIS A 35 -20.74 2.82 -3.73
N GLY A 36 -20.08 3.61 -4.58
CA GLY A 36 -19.01 4.53 -4.18
C GLY A 36 -17.60 3.95 -4.21
N GLY A 37 -17.43 2.75 -4.75
CA GLY A 37 -16.13 2.09 -4.96
C GLY A 37 -15.44 1.62 -3.68
N PHE A 38 -14.24 1.08 -3.84
CA PHE A 38 -13.35 0.69 -2.74
C PHE A 38 -11.92 1.07 -3.12
N HIS A 39 -11.16 1.55 -2.14
CA HIS A 39 -9.73 1.85 -2.27
C HIS A 39 -9.09 1.69 -0.89
N HIS A 40 -7.98 0.95 -0.80
CA HIS A 40 -7.34 0.61 0.47
C HIS A 40 -6.96 1.86 1.31
N ASN A 41 -6.31 2.87 0.71
CA ASN A 41 -6.00 4.14 1.39
C ASN A 41 -7.22 4.83 2.03
N ARG A 42 -8.35 4.89 1.31
CA ARG A 42 -9.61 5.44 1.88
C ARG A 42 -10.13 4.56 3.00
N GLN A 43 -9.96 3.25 2.88
CA GLN A 43 -10.33 2.31 3.92
C GLN A 43 -9.45 2.46 5.16
N SER A 44 -8.13 2.67 5.03
CA SER A 44 -7.22 2.92 6.16
C SER A 44 -7.66 4.14 6.97
N LEU A 45 -8.09 5.21 6.29
CA LEU A 45 -8.71 6.37 6.93
C LEU A 45 -10.01 6.03 7.65
N ARG A 46 -10.92 5.27 7.01
CA ARG A 46 -12.17 4.83 7.65
C ARG A 46 -11.90 3.97 8.88
N VAL A 47 -10.88 3.12 8.85
CA VAL A 47 -10.48 2.29 10.00
C VAL A 47 -10.16 3.19 11.20
N VAL A 48 -9.28 4.17 11.02
CA VAL A 48 -8.81 5.03 12.11
C VAL A 48 -9.80 6.15 12.50
N GLU A 49 -10.71 6.55 11.61
CA GLU A 49 -11.69 7.61 11.89
C GLU A 49 -13.07 7.09 12.35
N LEU A 50 -13.42 5.85 12.01
CA LEU A 50 -14.79 5.37 12.16
C LEU A 50 -14.91 3.93 12.68
N LEU A 51 -14.19 2.97 12.09
CA LEU A 51 -14.48 1.55 12.30
C LEU A 51 -13.92 1.02 13.61
N GLU A 52 -12.70 1.41 13.96
CA GLU A 52 -12.14 1.10 15.26
C GLU A 52 -12.87 1.88 16.35
N THR A 53 -13.32 1.18 17.39
CA THR A 53 -14.07 1.79 18.51
C THR A 53 -13.53 1.38 19.88
N PRO A 54 -12.22 1.52 20.14
CA PRO A 54 -11.65 1.19 21.44
C PRO A 54 -12.08 2.16 22.55
N TYR A 55 -12.57 3.36 22.19
CA TYR A 55 -13.02 4.39 23.11
C TYR A 55 -14.55 4.53 23.10
N PRO A 56 -15.21 4.71 24.26
CA PRO A 56 -16.68 4.69 24.34
C PRO A 56 -17.37 5.96 23.85
N ASN A 57 -16.66 7.10 23.78
CA ASN A 57 -17.28 8.41 23.62
C ASN A 57 -17.25 8.95 22.18
N PHE A 58 -16.42 8.37 21.32
CA PHE A 58 -16.26 8.79 19.93
C PHE A 58 -15.82 7.60 19.07
N PRO A 59 -16.17 7.58 17.77
CA PRO A 59 -15.67 6.58 16.84
C PRO A 59 -14.22 6.86 16.45
N GLY A 60 -13.52 5.82 16.00
CA GLY A 60 -12.13 5.90 15.58
C GLY A 60 -11.13 5.98 16.73
N LEU A 61 -9.89 6.28 16.36
CA LEU A 61 -8.73 6.35 17.24
C LEU A 61 -8.39 7.77 17.68
N ASN A 62 -9.08 8.79 17.13
CA ASN A 62 -8.82 10.21 17.38
C ASN A 62 -7.34 10.59 17.15
N LEU A 63 -6.76 10.09 16.05
CA LEU A 63 -5.39 10.41 15.66
C LEU A 63 -5.26 11.89 15.27
N THR A 64 -4.04 12.41 15.40
CA THR A 64 -3.75 13.81 15.05
C THR A 64 -4.05 14.09 13.58
N PHE A 65 -4.21 15.36 13.24
CA PHE A 65 -4.46 15.77 11.86
C PHE A 65 -3.34 15.29 10.93
N GLU A 66 -2.08 15.38 11.38
CA GLU A 66 -0.89 15.06 10.58
C GLU A 66 -0.81 13.58 10.22
N VAL A 67 -1.16 12.68 11.16
CA VAL A 67 -1.21 11.25 10.86
C VAL A 67 -2.32 10.97 9.84
N ARG A 68 -3.52 11.52 10.05
CA ARG A 68 -4.65 11.32 9.12
C ARG A 68 -4.39 11.93 7.75
N GLU A 69 -3.72 13.07 7.68
CA GLU A 69 -3.24 13.64 6.42
C GLU A 69 -2.31 12.67 5.68
N GLY A 70 -1.37 12.05 6.40
CA GLY A 70 -0.43 11.09 5.81
C GLY A 70 -1.08 9.84 5.19
N LEU A 71 -2.27 9.47 5.66
CA LEU A 71 -3.04 8.34 5.12
C LEU A 71 -3.84 8.70 3.84
N ARG A 72 -3.93 9.99 3.48
CA ARG A 72 -4.61 10.47 2.24
C ARG A 72 -3.72 10.36 1.00
N LYS A 73 -3.09 9.20 0.79
CA LYS A 73 -2.25 8.94 -0.37
C LYS A 73 -3.03 9.18 -1.68
N HIS A 74 -2.42 9.90 -2.61
CA HIS A 74 -2.94 10.21 -3.96
C HIS A 74 -4.30 10.95 -4.01
N GLU A 75 -4.75 11.55 -2.91
CA GLU A 75 -5.92 12.43 -2.94
C GLU A 75 -5.55 13.80 -3.55
N PRO A 76 -6.47 14.44 -4.29
CA PRO A 76 -6.26 15.78 -4.80
C PRO A 76 -6.12 16.79 -3.66
N ALA A 77 -5.69 18.00 -4.02
CA ALA A 77 -5.56 19.11 -3.08
C ALA A 77 -6.81 19.26 -2.19
N PHE A 78 -6.60 19.36 -0.88
CA PHE A 78 -7.68 19.43 0.10
C PHE A 78 -7.66 20.76 0.85
N LYS A 79 -8.83 21.16 1.33
CA LYS A 79 -8.98 22.41 2.08
C LYS A 79 -8.88 22.17 3.58
N THR A 80 -8.17 23.05 4.26
CA THR A 80 -8.18 23.11 5.72
C THR A 80 -9.49 23.72 6.22
N GLN A 81 -9.77 23.58 7.52
CA GLN A 81 -10.93 24.22 8.15
C GLN A 81 -10.87 25.75 8.04
N ASP A 82 -9.68 26.33 7.95
CA ASP A 82 -9.44 27.76 7.80
C ASP A 82 -9.51 28.24 6.35
N GLY A 83 -9.78 27.35 5.39
CA GLY A 83 -9.96 27.67 3.98
C GLY A 83 -8.69 27.66 3.13
N GLU A 84 -7.54 27.34 3.71
CA GLU A 84 -6.28 27.14 2.99
C GLU A 84 -6.38 25.89 2.10
N THR A 85 -5.65 25.87 1.00
CA THR A 85 -5.57 24.70 0.11
C THR A 85 -4.19 24.08 0.21
N TYR A 86 -4.13 22.82 0.63
CA TYR A 86 -2.91 22.02 0.65
C TYR A 86 -2.89 21.13 -0.58
N HIS A 87 -1.77 21.18 -1.30
CA HIS A 87 -1.53 20.45 -2.54
C HIS A 87 -0.66 19.20 -2.32
N CYS A 88 0.11 19.19 -1.23
CA CYS A 88 0.96 18.08 -0.82
C CYS A 88 0.72 17.75 0.64
N THR A 89 1.10 16.54 1.05
CA THR A 89 1.19 16.12 2.45
C THR A 89 2.49 16.61 3.08
N SER A 90 2.65 16.42 4.39
CA SER A 90 3.91 16.65 5.09
C SER A 90 5.09 15.87 4.48
N LEU A 91 6.34 16.30 4.74
CA LEU A 91 7.53 15.56 4.28
C LEU A 91 7.57 14.15 4.88
N GLU A 92 7.11 13.98 6.12
CA GLU A 92 7.02 12.68 6.80
C GLU A 92 6.09 11.72 6.07
N ALA A 93 4.93 12.20 5.63
CA ALA A 93 4.00 11.41 4.83
C ALA A 93 4.58 11.05 3.46
N GLN A 94 5.27 11.98 2.80
CA GLN A 94 5.92 11.72 1.51
C GLN A 94 7.07 10.71 1.65
N VAL A 95 7.83 10.74 2.75
CA VAL A 95 8.83 9.70 3.08
C VAL A 95 8.16 8.35 3.26
N ALA A 96 7.10 8.27 4.06
CA ALA A 96 6.40 7.01 4.30
C ALA A 96 5.84 6.40 2.99
N ASP A 97 5.38 7.24 2.06
CA ASP A 97 4.89 6.79 0.76
C ASP A 97 5.98 6.17 -0.12
N LEU A 98 7.16 6.81 -0.20
CA LEU A 98 8.27 6.26 -0.97
C LEU A 98 8.99 5.10 -0.26
N ALA A 99 8.97 5.06 1.07
CA ALA A 99 9.46 3.92 1.83
C ALA A 99 8.63 2.67 1.57
N ASP A 100 7.29 2.80 1.57
CA ASP A 100 6.37 1.74 1.17
C ASP A 100 6.71 1.22 -0.24
N GLU A 101 6.85 2.13 -1.22
CA GLU A 101 7.21 1.75 -2.59
C GLU A 101 8.54 0.97 -2.69
N ILE A 102 9.61 1.45 -2.03
CA ILE A 102 10.92 0.78 -2.00
C ILE A 102 10.78 -0.64 -1.46
N THR A 103 10.07 -0.78 -0.33
CA THR A 103 9.89 -2.09 0.30
C THR A 103 9.02 -3.02 -0.52
N TYR A 104 7.99 -2.49 -1.17
CA TYR A 104 7.07 -3.24 -2.01
C TYR A 104 7.80 -3.87 -3.21
N TYR A 105 8.55 -3.07 -3.99
CA TYR A 105 9.29 -3.61 -5.14
C TYR A 105 10.38 -4.60 -4.72
N SER A 106 11.08 -4.30 -3.63
CA SER A 106 12.18 -5.13 -3.15
C SER A 106 11.70 -6.48 -2.61
N HIS A 107 10.65 -6.50 -1.79
CA HIS A 107 10.10 -7.74 -1.26
C HIS A 107 9.40 -8.57 -2.34
N ASP A 108 8.66 -7.95 -3.27
CA ASP A 108 8.04 -8.70 -4.37
C ASP A 108 9.08 -9.34 -5.30
N LEU A 109 10.21 -8.65 -5.51
CA LEU A 109 11.33 -9.21 -6.26
C LEU A 109 12.01 -10.36 -5.49
N ASP A 110 12.21 -10.21 -4.18
CA ASP A 110 12.77 -11.25 -3.30
C ASP A 110 11.89 -12.52 -3.33
N ASP A 111 10.60 -12.37 -3.04
CA ASP A 111 9.61 -13.46 -3.06
C ASP A 111 9.53 -14.12 -4.45
N ALA A 112 9.54 -13.34 -5.52
CA ALA A 112 9.47 -13.88 -6.87
C ALA A 112 10.71 -14.72 -7.23
N VAL A 113 11.87 -14.42 -6.66
CA VAL A 113 13.08 -15.23 -6.79
C VAL A 113 12.98 -16.49 -5.91
N ASP A 114 12.60 -16.33 -4.64
CA ASP A 114 12.49 -17.43 -3.67
C ASP A 114 11.45 -18.50 -4.09
N PHE A 115 10.34 -18.08 -4.71
CA PHE A 115 9.31 -18.99 -5.20
C PHE A 115 9.54 -19.50 -6.64
N GLU A 116 10.70 -19.20 -7.22
CA GLU A 116 11.09 -19.54 -8.58
C GLU A 116 10.06 -19.06 -9.62
N ILE A 117 9.43 -17.91 -9.36
CA ILE A 117 8.51 -17.25 -10.30
C ILE A 117 9.34 -16.56 -11.39
N LEU A 118 10.46 -15.95 -11.01
CA LEU A 118 11.41 -15.33 -11.92
C LEU A 118 12.64 -16.22 -12.09
N SER A 119 12.99 -16.49 -13.35
CA SER A 119 14.26 -17.15 -13.66
C SER A 119 15.44 -16.17 -13.63
N PRO A 120 16.68 -16.65 -13.39
CA PRO A 120 17.87 -15.81 -13.48
C PRO A 120 18.02 -15.08 -14.81
N ALA A 121 17.57 -15.71 -15.92
CA ALA A 121 17.61 -15.09 -17.24
C ALA A 121 16.67 -13.88 -17.35
N GLN A 122 15.45 -13.95 -16.79
CA GLN A 122 14.51 -12.83 -16.76
C GLN A 122 15.02 -11.68 -15.90
N LEU A 123 15.62 -11.98 -14.75
CA LEU A 123 16.17 -10.96 -13.85
C LEU A 123 17.28 -10.13 -14.53
N GLU A 124 18.11 -10.76 -15.36
CA GLU A 124 19.16 -10.06 -16.14
C GLU A 124 18.62 -9.12 -17.23
N GLU A 125 17.35 -9.23 -17.60
CA GLU A 125 16.68 -8.27 -18.49
C GLU A 125 16.39 -6.94 -17.78
N ASN A 126 16.29 -6.97 -16.45
CA ASN A 126 16.01 -5.79 -15.64
C ASN A 126 17.29 -5.01 -15.31
N GLU A 127 17.28 -3.70 -15.59
CA GLU A 127 18.47 -2.86 -15.38
C GLU A 127 18.86 -2.72 -13.91
N VAL A 128 17.89 -2.58 -13.00
CA VAL A 128 18.11 -2.47 -11.55
C VAL A 128 18.85 -3.71 -11.06
N TRP A 129 18.27 -4.87 -11.33
CA TRP A 129 18.84 -6.16 -10.93
C TRP A 129 20.26 -6.33 -11.48
N ARG A 130 20.45 -6.11 -12.79
CA ARG A 130 21.75 -6.30 -13.44
C ARG A 130 22.83 -5.37 -12.89
N LYS A 131 22.50 -4.12 -12.56
CA LYS A 131 23.45 -3.17 -11.95
C LYS A 131 23.87 -3.66 -10.57
N SER A 132 22.92 -3.97 -9.70
CA SER A 132 23.20 -4.44 -8.33
C SER A 132 23.86 -5.81 -8.31
N HIS A 133 23.47 -6.74 -9.19
CA HIS A 133 24.12 -8.04 -9.34
C HIS A 133 25.62 -7.90 -9.64
N ARG A 134 26.00 -7.03 -10.59
CA ARG A 134 27.43 -6.77 -10.89
C ARG A 134 28.15 -6.13 -9.71
N ALA A 135 27.51 -5.18 -9.03
CA ALA A 135 28.11 -4.48 -7.89
C ALA A 135 28.38 -5.46 -6.73
N VAL A 136 27.41 -6.32 -6.41
CA VAL A 136 27.52 -7.34 -5.38
C VAL A 136 28.60 -8.37 -5.73
N LEU A 137 28.62 -8.89 -6.97
CA LEU A 137 29.68 -9.83 -7.40
C LEU A 137 31.09 -9.22 -7.30
N ALA A 138 31.24 -7.94 -7.64
CA ALA A 138 32.51 -7.23 -7.52
C ALA A 138 32.93 -7.03 -6.05
N ARG A 139 31.97 -6.84 -5.13
CA ARG A 139 32.22 -6.58 -3.71
C ARG A 139 32.51 -7.86 -2.91
N TYR A 140 31.79 -8.95 -3.19
CA TYR A 140 31.84 -10.17 -2.36
C TYR A 140 32.57 -11.35 -3.03
N GLY A 141 32.96 -11.22 -4.31
CA GLY A 141 33.61 -12.27 -5.08
C GLY A 141 32.60 -13.35 -5.47
N GLY A 142 32.51 -13.68 -6.76
CA GLY A 142 31.45 -14.52 -7.36
C GLY A 142 31.40 -15.99 -6.95
N GLY A 143 31.28 -16.26 -5.65
CA GLY A 143 30.94 -17.56 -5.10
C GLY A 143 29.49 -17.93 -5.40
N GLN A 144 29.22 -19.23 -5.40
CA GLN A 144 27.87 -19.80 -5.46
C GLN A 144 27.18 -19.63 -4.10
N ASP A 145 26.99 -18.40 -3.66
CA ASP A 145 26.21 -18.13 -2.45
C ASP A 145 24.73 -18.39 -2.77
N PRO A 146 24.08 -19.37 -2.10
CA PRO A 146 22.65 -19.63 -2.28
C PRO A 146 21.79 -18.39 -1.97
N GLU A 147 22.29 -17.46 -1.16
CA GLU A 147 21.62 -16.23 -0.74
C GLU A 147 22.10 -14.99 -1.50
N LEU A 148 22.80 -15.15 -2.63
CA LEU A 148 23.29 -14.02 -3.45
C LEU A 148 22.17 -13.03 -3.79
N HIS A 149 20.95 -13.50 -4.04
CA HIS A 149 19.80 -12.65 -4.34
C HIS A 149 19.48 -11.68 -3.19
N LYS A 150 19.56 -12.11 -1.92
CA LYS A 150 19.32 -11.23 -0.76
C LYS A 150 20.31 -10.09 -0.68
N LEU A 151 21.57 -10.35 -1.06
CA LEU A 151 22.60 -9.31 -1.16
C LEU A 151 22.31 -8.32 -2.30
N ILE A 152 21.76 -8.81 -3.41
CA ILE A 152 21.32 -7.98 -4.54
C ILE A 152 20.15 -7.10 -4.14
N ILE A 153 19.10 -7.67 -3.54
CA ILE A 153 17.93 -6.92 -3.02
C ILE A 153 18.38 -5.84 -2.04
N ARG A 154 19.28 -6.16 -1.11
CA ARG A 154 19.85 -5.18 -0.19
C ARG A 154 20.58 -4.04 -0.91
N ASP A 155 21.40 -4.36 -1.91
CA ASP A 155 22.13 -3.34 -2.68
C ASP A 155 21.18 -2.44 -3.50
N ILE A 156 20.05 -2.99 -3.98
CA ILE A 156 18.97 -2.21 -4.61
C ILE A 156 18.37 -1.22 -3.61
N ILE A 157 17.93 -1.70 -2.43
CA ILE A 157 17.36 -0.85 -1.37
C ILE A 157 18.35 0.25 -0.97
N ASP A 158 19.62 -0.11 -0.75
CA ASP A 158 20.67 0.84 -0.37
C ASP A 158 20.86 1.94 -1.44
N HIS A 159 20.76 1.58 -2.72
CA HIS A 159 20.87 2.54 -3.82
C HIS A 159 19.64 3.47 -3.89
N GLU A 160 18.44 2.93 -3.78
CA GLU A 160 17.20 3.70 -3.82
C GLU A 160 17.10 4.68 -2.65
N VAL A 161 17.43 4.23 -1.43
CA VAL A 161 17.45 5.08 -0.23
C VAL A 161 18.49 6.18 -0.36
N HIS A 162 19.68 5.88 -0.88
CA HIS A 162 20.73 6.88 -1.06
C HIS A 162 20.34 7.97 -2.06
N ASP A 163 19.77 7.58 -3.20
CA ASP A 163 19.27 8.52 -4.21
C ASP A 163 18.13 9.37 -3.66
N LEU A 164 17.16 8.73 -2.99
CA LEU A 164 16.01 9.39 -2.38
C LEU A 164 16.47 10.49 -1.42
N VAL A 165 17.36 10.17 -0.47
CA VAL A 165 17.86 11.12 0.53
C VAL A 165 18.59 12.28 -0.15
N THR A 166 19.48 11.98 -1.10
CA THR A 166 20.31 12.98 -1.78
C THR A 166 19.46 13.93 -2.62
N THR A 167 18.54 13.39 -3.42
CA THR A 167 17.66 14.17 -4.30
C THR A 167 16.63 14.97 -3.51
N SER A 168 16.06 14.38 -2.45
CA SER A 168 15.09 15.07 -1.60
C SER A 168 15.75 16.22 -0.82
N ALA A 169 16.95 16.02 -0.28
CA ALA A 169 17.69 17.08 0.41
C ALA A 169 17.94 18.29 -0.49
N LYS A 170 18.32 18.04 -1.75
CA LYS A 170 18.48 19.10 -2.77
C LYS A 170 17.15 19.79 -3.07
N SER A 171 16.08 19.01 -3.29
CA SER A 171 14.75 19.55 -3.61
C SER A 171 14.19 20.44 -2.49
N ILE A 172 14.37 20.02 -1.23
CA ILE A 172 13.96 20.80 -0.05
C ILE A 172 14.77 22.11 0.03
N ALA A 173 16.09 22.05 -0.18
CA ALA A 173 16.95 23.23 -0.14
C ALA A 173 16.61 24.24 -1.24
N GLU A 174 16.32 23.77 -2.45
CA GLU A 174 15.91 24.61 -3.60
C GLU A 174 14.53 25.23 -3.39
N ALA A 175 13.59 24.50 -2.78
CA ALA A 175 12.26 25.02 -2.46
C ALA A 175 12.25 26.08 -1.34
N GLY A 176 13.25 26.07 -0.46
CA GLY A 176 13.43 27.06 0.59
C GLY A 176 12.33 27.06 1.67
N VAL A 177 11.57 25.97 1.79
CA VAL A 177 10.49 25.80 2.78
C VAL A 177 10.99 25.98 4.21
N GLN A 178 10.24 26.70 5.06
CA GLN A 178 10.63 26.97 6.45
C GLN A 178 9.66 26.35 7.47
N SER A 179 8.54 25.80 7.00
CA SER A 179 7.52 25.16 7.83
C SER A 179 6.86 23.98 7.11
N ALA A 180 6.20 23.11 7.88
CA ALA A 180 5.41 22.00 7.31
C ALA A 180 4.29 22.51 6.39
N ASP A 181 3.70 23.67 6.69
CA ASP A 181 2.67 24.26 5.84
C ASP A 181 3.23 24.81 4.52
N ASP A 182 4.48 25.29 4.50
CA ASP A 182 5.14 25.67 3.23
C ASP A 182 5.33 24.46 2.32
N VAL A 183 5.59 23.28 2.90
CA VAL A 183 5.67 22.00 2.17
C VAL A 183 4.31 21.65 1.60
N ARG A 184 3.25 21.72 2.42
CA ARG A 184 1.87 21.40 1.99
C ARG A 184 1.36 22.30 0.88
N ARG A 185 1.87 23.54 0.81
CA ARG A 185 1.56 24.51 -0.26
C ARG A 185 2.39 24.32 -1.54
N GLN A 186 3.40 23.45 -1.55
CA GLN A 186 4.17 23.19 -2.76
C GLN A 186 3.30 22.58 -3.85
N PRO A 187 3.55 22.90 -5.13
CA PRO A 187 2.79 22.35 -6.24
C PRO A 187 3.09 20.87 -6.52
N ALA A 188 4.19 20.34 -5.96
CA ALA A 188 4.64 18.97 -6.13
C ALA A 188 5.40 18.48 -4.88
N PRO A 189 5.45 17.15 -4.65
CA PRO A 189 6.22 16.56 -3.56
C PRO A 189 7.71 16.94 -3.62
N LEU A 190 8.31 17.11 -2.44
CA LEU A 190 9.73 17.43 -2.28
C LEU A 190 10.56 16.18 -1.95
N ILE A 191 9.94 15.14 -1.39
CA ILE A 191 10.56 13.83 -1.25
C ILE A 191 10.33 13.07 -2.55
N ARG A 192 11.43 12.76 -3.24
CA ARG A 192 11.42 12.18 -4.60
C ARG A 192 12.76 11.54 -4.93
N TYR A 193 12.73 10.57 -5.83
CA TYR A 193 13.93 10.08 -6.50
C TYR A 193 14.45 11.10 -7.51
N SER A 194 15.67 10.86 -7.97
CA SER A 194 16.19 11.46 -9.19
C SER A 194 15.36 11.05 -10.40
N ASP A 195 15.44 11.85 -11.46
CA ASP A 195 14.73 11.57 -12.71
C ASP A 195 15.21 10.24 -13.33
N GLU A 196 16.50 9.92 -13.20
CA GLU A 196 17.05 8.64 -13.65
C GLU A 196 16.46 7.46 -12.89
N LEU A 197 16.51 7.49 -11.55
CA LEU A 197 15.99 6.40 -10.74
C LEU A 197 14.46 6.25 -10.89
N THR A 198 13.73 7.35 -11.07
CA THR A 198 12.28 7.33 -11.35
C THR A 198 11.96 6.49 -12.60
N GLU A 199 12.68 6.69 -13.70
CA GLU A 199 12.46 5.93 -14.94
C GLU A 199 12.85 4.46 -14.80
N VAL A 200 13.93 4.20 -14.08
CA VAL A 200 14.42 2.86 -13.79
C VAL A 200 13.43 2.09 -12.91
N ASN A 201 12.88 2.70 -11.86
CA ASN A 201 11.87 2.09 -10.99
C ASN A 201 10.55 1.86 -11.73
N ARG A 202 10.17 2.75 -12.64
CA ARG A 202 9.02 2.52 -13.53
C ARG A 202 9.21 1.27 -14.39
N ALA A 203 10.41 1.04 -14.90
CA ALA A 203 10.73 -0.17 -15.65
C ALA A 203 10.71 -1.44 -14.77
N LEU A 204 11.23 -1.37 -13.53
CA LEU A 204 11.15 -2.46 -12.55
C LEU A 204 9.70 -2.82 -12.21
N ARG A 205 8.89 -1.82 -11.89
CA ARG A 205 7.45 -2.01 -11.61
C ARG A 205 6.75 -2.70 -12.77
N LYS A 206 6.99 -2.24 -14.00
CA LYS A 206 6.41 -2.85 -15.21
C LYS A 206 6.86 -4.31 -15.35
N PHE A 207 8.14 -4.59 -15.15
CA PHE A 207 8.68 -5.95 -15.21
C PHE A 207 8.03 -6.88 -14.18
N LEU A 208 7.90 -6.44 -12.92
CA LEU A 208 7.21 -7.20 -11.88
C LEU A 208 5.75 -7.44 -12.27
N TYR A 209 5.05 -6.42 -12.78
CA TYR A 209 3.67 -6.51 -13.25
C TYR A 209 3.47 -7.63 -14.29
N GLU A 210 4.32 -7.63 -15.31
CA GLU A 210 4.25 -8.57 -16.42
C GLU A 210 4.65 -10.00 -16.04
N ASN A 211 5.63 -10.17 -15.13
CA ASN A 211 6.24 -11.47 -14.87
C ASN A 211 5.83 -12.13 -13.54
N VAL A 212 5.38 -11.36 -12.55
CA VAL A 212 5.06 -11.85 -11.20
C VAL A 212 3.55 -11.85 -10.97
N TYR A 213 2.88 -10.70 -11.01
CA TYR A 213 1.46 -10.62 -10.66
C TYR A 213 0.55 -11.35 -11.66
N TYR A 214 0.88 -11.29 -12.95
CA TYR A 214 0.17 -12.05 -13.99
C TYR A 214 0.66 -13.48 -14.17
N HIS A 215 1.63 -13.92 -13.35
CA HIS A 215 2.12 -15.28 -13.45
C HIS A 215 0.97 -16.28 -13.23
N PRO A 216 0.84 -17.36 -14.04
CA PRO A 216 -0.27 -18.30 -13.94
C PRO A 216 -0.45 -18.94 -12.55
N ARG A 217 0.65 -19.15 -11.81
CA ARG A 217 0.61 -19.68 -10.44
C ARG A 217 -0.02 -18.70 -9.46
N VAL A 218 0.21 -17.40 -9.63
CA VAL A 218 -0.32 -16.31 -8.78
C VAL A 218 -1.78 -16.02 -9.17
N SER A 219 -2.02 -15.70 -10.44
CA SER A 219 -3.35 -15.31 -10.94
C SER A 219 -4.43 -16.39 -10.77
N LYS A 220 -4.09 -17.68 -10.79
CA LYS A 220 -5.07 -18.75 -10.54
C LYS A 220 -5.51 -18.82 -9.08
N VAL A 221 -4.58 -18.66 -8.14
CA VAL A 221 -4.88 -18.64 -6.71
C VAL A 221 -5.72 -17.41 -6.39
N ASN A 222 -5.32 -16.24 -6.91
CA ASN A 222 -6.02 -14.98 -6.71
C ASN A 222 -7.45 -15.04 -7.22
N ARG A 223 -7.70 -15.59 -8.42
CA ARG A 223 -9.08 -15.74 -8.94
C ARG A 223 -9.99 -16.53 -8.01
N ARG A 224 -9.53 -17.66 -7.48
CA ARG A 224 -10.31 -18.46 -6.53
C ARG A 224 -10.58 -17.67 -5.25
N ALA A 225 -9.57 -16.99 -4.73
CA ALA A 225 -9.68 -16.19 -3.52
C ALA A 225 -10.69 -15.03 -3.71
N CYS A 226 -10.63 -14.32 -4.84
CA CYS A 226 -11.56 -13.25 -5.17
C CYS A 226 -12.99 -13.75 -5.39
N GLU A 227 -13.18 -14.94 -5.98
CA GLU A 227 -14.51 -15.57 -6.07
C GLU A 227 -15.08 -15.87 -4.68
N MET A 228 -14.26 -16.34 -3.75
CA MET A 228 -14.67 -16.56 -2.36
C MET A 228 -15.09 -15.25 -1.70
N LEU A 229 -14.29 -14.20 -1.85
CA LEU A 229 -14.60 -12.86 -1.34
C LEU A 229 -15.95 -12.36 -1.86
N ARG A 230 -16.20 -12.48 -3.17
CA ARG A 230 -17.46 -12.06 -3.79
C ARG A 230 -18.65 -12.80 -3.18
N ARG A 231 -18.56 -14.13 -3.02
CA ARG A 231 -19.67 -14.91 -2.46
C ARG A 231 -19.96 -14.54 -1.00
N VAL A 232 -18.92 -14.30 -0.20
CA VAL A 232 -19.08 -13.82 1.18
C VAL A 232 -19.76 -12.45 1.20
N PHE A 233 -19.30 -11.52 0.36
CA PHE A 233 -19.90 -10.20 0.21
C PHE A 233 -21.38 -10.27 -0.17
N GLU A 234 -21.73 -11.03 -1.21
CA GLU A 234 -23.11 -11.21 -1.68
C GLU A 234 -24.00 -11.88 -0.61
N ALA A 235 -23.47 -12.86 0.13
CA ALA A 235 -24.22 -13.53 1.19
C ALA A 235 -24.59 -12.57 2.33
N TYR A 236 -23.70 -11.67 2.73
CA TYR A 236 -23.99 -10.65 3.75
C TYR A 236 -24.91 -9.54 3.26
N LEU A 237 -25.00 -9.29 1.95
CA LEU A 237 -26.04 -8.42 1.42
C LEU A 237 -27.43 -9.05 1.55
N VAL A 238 -27.54 -10.37 1.35
CA VAL A 238 -28.79 -11.11 1.46
C VAL A 238 -29.22 -11.27 2.93
N ASP A 239 -28.27 -11.53 3.81
CA ASP A 239 -28.51 -11.77 5.24
C ASP A 239 -27.59 -10.90 6.12
N PRO A 240 -27.91 -9.59 6.29
CA PRO A 240 -27.06 -8.64 7.02
C PRO A 240 -26.99 -8.91 8.52
N GLU A 241 -27.87 -9.75 9.07
CA GLU A 241 -27.84 -10.13 10.49
C GLU A 241 -26.55 -10.91 10.83
N ARG A 242 -25.93 -11.56 9.84
CA ARG A 242 -24.66 -12.28 9.99
C ARG A 242 -23.45 -11.39 10.30
N LEU A 243 -23.53 -10.09 10.04
CA LEU A 243 -22.47 -9.11 10.33
C LEU A 243 -22.32 -8.87 11.85
N GLY A 244 -23.33 -9.25 12.63
CA GLY A 244 -23.43 -8.98 14.06
C GLY A 244 -23.79 -7.53 14.40
N ASP A 245 -24.32 -7.34 15.62
CA ASP A 245 -24.93 -6.07 16.08
C ASP A 245 -24.01 -4.85 15.91
N GLY A 246 -22.70 -5.03 16.06
CA GLY A 246 -21.72 -3.96 15.92
C GLY A 246 -21.74 -3.32 14.54
N ALA A 247 -21.68 -4.15 13.50
CA ALA A 247 -21.68 -3.70 12.11
C ALA A 247 -23.10 -3.34 11.65
N THR A 248 -24.11 -4.15 11.98
CA THR A 248 -25.50 -3.93 11.55
C THR A 248 -26.05 -2.57 11.97
N ARG A 249 -25.64 -2.04 13.13
CA ARG A 249 -26.01 -0.67 13.57
C ARG A 249 -25.54 0.44 12.63
N ARG A 250 -24.48 0.21 11.85
CA ARG A 250 -23.98 1.20 10.88
C ARG A 250 -24.79 1.23 9.59
N ILE A 251 -25.61 0.22 9.30
CA ILE A 251 -26.39 0.14 8.06
C ILE A 251 -27.30 1.35 7.88
N GLU A 252 -27.92 1.84 8.95
CA GLU A 252 -28.81 3.01 8.88
C GLU A 252 -28.07 4.27 8.43
N LYS A 253 -26.81 4.44 8.85
CA LYS A 253 -26.01 5.64 8.60
C LYS A 253 -25.13 5.54 7.36
N GLU A 254 -24.43 4.42 7.18
CA GLU A 254 -23.45 4.19 6.12
C GLU A 254 -24.05 3.49 4.89
N GLY A 255 -25.23 2.87 5.04
CA GLY A 255 -25.84 2.02 4.04
C GLY A 255 -25.34 0.58 4.09
N LEU A 256 -26.15 -0.33 3.54
CA LEU A 256 -25.90 -1.77 3.56
C LEU A 256 -24.57 -2.14 2.87
N HIS A 257 -24.42 -1.74 1.60
CA HIS A 257 -23.25 -2.13 0.79
C HIS A 257 -21.93 -1.65 1.38
N ARG A 258 -21.88 -0.41 1.90
CA ARG A 258 -20.68 0.10 2.56
C ARG A 258 -20.38 -0.64 3.85
N THR A 259 -21.40 -0.91 4.67
CA THR A 259 -21.22 -1.65 5.93
C THR A 259 -20.70 -3.06 5.68
N VAL A 260 -21.24 -3.76 4.67
CA VAL A 260 -20.75 -5.09 4.26
C VAL A 260 -19.34 -5.00 3.73
N CYS A 261 -19.04 -4.00 2.90
CA CYS A 261 -17.70 -3.76 2.39
C CYS A 261 -16.68 -3.53 3.52
N ASP A 262 -17.01 -2.68 4.49
CA ASP A 262 -16.14 -2.42 5.66
C ASP A 262 -15.89 -3.70 6.46
N TYR A 263 -16.92 -4.54 6.65
CA TYR A 263 -16.82 -5.79 7.39
C TYR A 263 -15.95 -6.82 6.65
N VAL A 264 -16.16 -6.99 5.34
CA VAL A 264 -15.39 -7.91 4.51
C VAL A 264 -13.94 -7.45 4.35
N ALA A 265 -13.71 -6.15 4.18
CA ALA A 265 -12.36 -5.58 4.09
C ALA A 265 -11.58 -5.75 5.41
N GLY A 266 -12.27 -5.73 6.56
CA GLY A 266 -11.65 -5.97 7.87
C GLY A 266 -11.36 -7.43 8.20
N MET A 267 -11.63 -8.37 7.30
CA MET A 267 -11.32 -9.78 7.53
C MET A 267 -9.84 -10.06 7.32
N THR A 268 -9.35 -11.11 7.97
CA THR A 268 -8.10 -11.76 7.53
C THR A 268 -8.41 -12.79 6.44
N ASP A 269 -7.43 -13.11 5.61
CA ASP A 269 -7.54 -14.14 4.57
C ASP A 269 -8.13 -15.45 5.12
N ARG A 270 -7.58 -15.92 6.25
CA ARG A 270 -8.04 -17.14 6.91
C ARG A 270 -9.50 -17.04 7.35
N TYR A 271 -9.89 -15.94 7.97
CA TYR A 271 -11.27 -15.76 8.44
C TYR A 271 -12.26 -15.70 7.26
N LEU A 272 -11.90 -15.03 6.17
CA LEU A 272 -12.73 -14.98 4.98
C LEU A 272 -12.88 -16.36 4.31
N MET A 273 -11.82 -17.19 4.32
CA MET A 273 -11.92 -18.58 3.86
C MET A 273 -12.86 -19.41 4.75
N GLU A 274 -12.77 -19.28 6.07
CA GLU A 274 -13.66 -19.95 7.02
C GLU A 274 -15.13 -19.51 6.86
N GLU A 275 -15.38 -18.22 6.66
CA GLU A 275 -16.72 -17.69 6.37
C GLU A 275 -17.28 -18.23 5.05
N TYR A 276 -16.46 -18.29 4.01
CA TYR A 276 -16.85 -18.87 2.74
C TYR A 276 -17.29 -20.34 2.91
N GLU A 277 -16.53 -21.15 3.64
CA GLU A 277 -16.90 -22.55 3.90
C GLU A 277 -18.23 -22.66 4.66
N ARG A 278 -18.46 -21.81 5.67
CA ARG A 278 -19.73 -21.76 6.41
C ARG A 278 -20.92 -21.40 5.53
N ILE A 279 -20.73 -20.53 4.54
CA ILE A 279 -21.77 -20.09 3.62
C ILE A 279 -22.00 -21.12 2.51
N ALA A 280 -20.95 -21.75 2.01
CA ALA A 280 -21.00 -22.64 0.86
C ALA A 280 -21.60 -24.02 1.15
N GLY A 281 -21.47 -24.53 2.38
CA GLY A 281 -22.05 -25.80 2.81
C GLY A 281 -21.43 -27.03 2.14
#